data_AF-A0A6C0LNL6-F1
#
_entry.id   AF-A0A6C0LNL6-F1
#
_cell.length_a   1.000
_cell.length_b   1.000
_cell.length_c   1.000
_cell.angle_alpha   90.00
_cell.angle_beta   90.00
_cell.angle_gamma   90.00
#
_symmetry.space_group_name_H-M   'P 1'
#
loop_
_entity.id
_entity.type
_entity.pdbx_description
1 polymer ?
#
loop_
_entity_poly.entity_id
_entity_poly.type
_entity_poly.pdbx_seq_one_letter_code
_entity_poly.pdbx_strand_id
1 'polypeptide(L)'
;MQAAKEELDTWGEECLKTLDTWAKQEKESFYQKNIKSPKNNENVLQSYEKELITYATKLINAINKESKEDLEDLNWPESLHNCIQDMSLRTIIVDRVHDWFIQYPHTKSALHLDELENENATEKSNQK
;
A
#
# COMPACT_ATOMS: atom_id res chain seq x y z
N MET A 1 -1.32 -5.99 -34.78
CA MET A 1 -0.30 -5.54 -33.81
C MET A 1 -0.81 -4.48 -32.83
N GLN A 2 -1.97 -3.84 -33.05
CA GLN A 2 -2.49 -2.79 -32.17
C GLN A 2 -3.22 -3.35 -30.92
N ALA A 3 -4.00 -4.43 -31.09
CA ALA A 3 -4.76 -5.06 -29.99
C ALA A 3 -3.90 -5.58 -28.82
N ALA A 4 -2.74 -6.19 -29.11
CA ALA A 4 -1.84 -6.72 -28.09
C ALA A 4 -1.15 -5.64 -27.23
N LYS A 5 -1.17 -4.38 -27.67
CA LYS A 5 -0.62 -3.24 -26.92
C LYS A 5 -1.68 -2.63 -25.99
N GLU A 6 -2.93 -2.54 -26.44
CA GLU A 6 -4.08 -2.07 -25.65
C GLU A 6 -4.48 -3.05 -24.52
N GLU A 7 -4.34 -4.37 -24.75
CA GLU A 7 -4.56 -5.39 -23.71
C GLU A 7 -3.48 -5.37 -22.61
N LEU A 8 -2.23 -5.02 -22.95
CA LEU A 8 -1.14 -4.91 -21.97
C LEU A 8 -1.32 -3.69 -21.05
N ASP A 9 -1.84 -2.57 -21.59
CA ASP A 9 -2.10 -1.34 -20.83
C ASP A 9 -3.28 -1.50 -19.85
N THR A 10 -4.36 -2.19 -20.27
CA THR A 10 -5.54 -2.40 -19.42
C THR A 10 -5.29 -3.36 -18.26
N TRP A 11 -4.58 -4.47 -18.53
CA TRP A 11 -4.23 -5.45 -17.49
C TRP A 11 -3.27 -4.88 -16.44
N GLY A 12 -2.26 -4.11 -16.88
CA GLY A 12 -1.34 -3.42 -15.97
C GLY A 12 -2.07 -2.44 -15.06
N GLU A 13 -3.02 -1.65 -15.58
CA GLU A 13 -3.83 -0.75 -14.77
C GLU A 13 -4.70 -1.46 -13.72
N GLU A 14 -5.31 -2.59 -14.07
CA GLU A 14 -6.11 -3.40 -13.14
C GLU A 14 -5.26 -3.97 -12.00
N CYS A 15 -4.06 -4.46 -12.31
CA CYS A 15 -3.07 -4.90 -11.32
C CYS A 15 -2.72 -3.77 -10.35
N LEU A 16 -2.45 -2.56 -10.85
CA LEU A 16 -2.08 -1.42 -10.00
C LEU A 16 -3.25 -0.92 -9.14
N LYS A 17 -4.49 -0.91 -9.67
CA LYS A 17 -5.69 -0.57 -8.88
C LYS A 17 -5.94 -1.57 -7.76
N THR A 18 -5.76 -2.86 -8.07
CA THR A 18 -5.90 -3.95 -7.09
C THR A 18 -4.83 -3.82 -6.01
N LEU A 19 -3.58 -3.56 -6.40
CA LEU A 19 -2.47 -3.31 -5.48
C LEU A 19 -2.76 -2.14 -4.54
N ASP A 20 -3.19 -1.00 -5.06
CA ASP A 20 -3.48 0.19 -4.23
C ASP A 20 -4.60 -0.07 -3.23
N THR A 21 -5.65 -0.76 -3.67
CA THR A 21 -6.80 -1.08 -2.82
C THR A 21 -6.39 -1.99 -1.68
N TRP A 22 -5.66 -3.06 -2.00
CA TRP A 22 -5.12 -3.99 -1.01
C TRP A 22 -4.12 -3.31 -0.07
N ALA A 23 -3.16 -2.55 -0.60
CA ALA A 23 -2.13 -1.90 0.21
C ALA A 23 -2.75 -0.90 1.21
N LYS A 24 -3.81 -0.20 0.81
CA LYS A 24 -4.59 0.66 1.70
C LYS A 24 -5.21 -0.13 2.86
N GLN A 25 -5.90 -1.23 2.56
CA GLN A 25 -6.57 -2.08 3.56
C GLN A 25 -5.57 -2.74 4.52
N GLU A 26 -4.45 -3.23 3.98
CA GLU A 26 -3.40 -3.87 4.78
C GLU A 26 -2.78 -2.85 5.73
N LYS A 27 -2.45 -1.65 5.22
CA LYS A 27 -1.91 -0.57 6.04
C LYS A 27 -2.87 -0.09 7.11
N GLU A 28 -4.17 -0.03 6.82
CA GLU A 28 -5.21 0.28 7.81
C GLU A 28 -5.27 -0.78 8.91
N SER A 29 -5.09 -2.06 8.56
CA SER A 29 -5.02 -3.15 9.53
C SER A 29 -3.79 -3.04 10.45
N PHE A 30 -2.62 -2.69 9.89
CA PHE A 30 -1.42 -2.37 10.68
C PHE A 30 -1.64 -1.19 11.61
N TYR A 31 -2.32 -0.14 11.12
CA TYR A 31 -2.64 1.04 11.90
C TYR A 31 -3.56 0.69 13.07
N GLN A 32 -4.66 0.00 12.85
CA GLN A 32 -5.60 -0.38 13.92
C GLN A 32 -4.95 -1.31 14.96
N LYS A 33 -4.05 -2.20 14.53
CA LYS A 33 -3.32 -3.10 15.43
C LYS A 33 -2.35 -2.36 16.35
N ASN A 34 -1.64 -1.38 15.81
CA ASN A 34 -0.56 -0.69 16.51
C ASN A 34 -1.02 0.60 17.21
N ILE A 35 -2.05 1.27 16.66
CA ILE A 35 -2.50 2.58 17.10
C ILE A 35 -3.89 2.47 17.75
N LYS A 36 -3.89 2.33 19.08
CA LYS A 36 -5.11 2.15 19.89
C LYS A 36 -5.78 3.45 20.34
N SER A 37 -5.08 4.58 20.26
CA SER A 37 -5.61 5.88 20.70
C SER A 37 -4.93 7.04 19.96
N PRO A 38 -5.66 8.14 19.68
CA PRO A 38 -5.07 9.34 19.08
C PRO A 38 -4.04 10.04 19.98
N LYS A 39 -3.89 9.63 21.25
CA LYS A 39 -2.84 10.11 22.18
C LYS A 39 -1.60 9.21 22.21
N ASN A 40 -1.24 8.63 21.07
CA ASN A 40 -0.07 7.79 21.00
C ASN A 40 1.22 8.61 21.14
N ASN A 41 2.12 8.09 21.97
CA ASN A 41 3.46 8.61 22.16
C ASN A 41 4.38 8.23 20.99
N GLU A 42 5.44 9.01 20.79
CA GLU A 42 6.42 8.86 19.71
C GLU A 42 6.94 7.42 19.54
N ASN A 43 7.10 6.69 20.65
CA ASN A 43 7.52 5.29 20.66
C ASN A 43 6.55 4.33 19.93
N VAL A 44 5.24 4.61 19.95
CA VAL A 44 4.24 3.78 19.26
C VAL A 44 4.26 4.04 17.75
N LEU A 45 4.49 5.30 17.35
CA LEU A 45 4.65 5.67 15.93
C LEU A 45 5.92 5.06 15.33
N GLN A 46 7.05 5.15 16.04
CA GLN A 46 8.31 4.51 15.63
C GLN A 46 8.20 2.98 15.54
N SER A 47 7.46 2.35 16.46
CA SER A 47 7.23 0.90 16.43
C SER A 47 6.38 0.50 15.22
N TYR A 48 5.32 1.26 14.93
CA TYR A 48 4.48 1.07 13.74
C TYR A 48 5.29 1.22 12.44
N GLU A 49 6.10 2.28 12.29
CA GLU A 49 6.96 2.47 11.12
C GLU A 49 7.93 1.30 10.93
N LYS A 50 8.57 0.85 12.02
CA LYS A 50 9.50 -0.28 11.97
C LYS A 50 8.81 -1.58 11.57
N GLU A 51 7.59 -1.83 12.04
CA GLU A 51 6.79 -2.97 11.62
C GLU A 51 6.45 -2.90 10.13
N LEU A 52 6.01 -1.74 9.63
CA LEU A 52 5.72 -1.53 8.22
C LEU A 52 6.95 -1.77 7.33
N ILE A 53 8.11 -1.21 7.70
CA ILE A 53 9.36 -1.38 6.96
C ILE A 53 9.77 -2.86 6.94
N THR A 54 9.64 -3.55 8.07
CA THR A 54 9.98 -4.98 8.18
C THR A 54 9.06 -5.83 7.30
N TYR A 55 7.76 -5.54 7.34
CA TYR A 55 6.75 -6.20 6.51
C TYR A 55 7.00 -5.96 5.01
N ALA A 56 7.18 -4.70 4.61
CA ALA A 56 7.46 -4.31 3.24
C ALA A 56 8.75 -4.96 2.70
N THR A 57 9.79 -5.04 3.52
CA THR A 57 11.05 -5.70 3.12
C THR A 57 10.84 -7.19 2.84
N LYS A 58 10.06 -7.89 3.68
CA LYS A 58 9.72 -9.30 3.45
C LYS A 58 8.87 -9.45 2.18
N LEU A 59 7.89 -8.59 2.00
CA LEU A 59 7.00 -8.59 0.86
C LEU A 59 7.74 -8.33 -0.46
N ILE A 60 8.59 -7.31 -0.51
CA ILE A 60 9.42 -7.02 -1.69
C ILE A 60 10.33 -8.21 -2.03
N ASN A 61 10.92 -8.85 -1.02
CA ASN A 61 11.72 -10.06 -1.24
C ASN A 61 10.89 -11.22 -1.79
N ALA A 62 9.67 -11.43 -1.29
CA ALA A 62 8.76 -12.47 -1.77
C ALA A 62 8.32 -12.20 -3.22
N ILE A 63 7.98 -10.95 -3.55
CA ILE A 63 7.64 -10.49 -4.91
C ILE A 63 8.81 -10.72 -5.87
N ASN A 64 10.03 -10.32 -5.49
CA ASN A 64 11.22 -10.47 -6.32
C ASN A 64 11.60 -11.94 -6.58
N LYS A 65 11.29 -12.84 -5.64
CA LYS A 65 11.49 -14.28 -5.79
C LYS A 65 10.32 -14.98 -6.47
N GLU A 66 9.20 -14.29 -6.69
CA GLU A 66 7.93 -14.87 -7.13
C GLU A 66 7.50 -16.05 -6.22
N SER A 67 7.80 -15.96 -4.93
CA SER A 67 7.60 -17.03 -3.96
C SER A 67 6.15 -17.05 -3.50
N LYS A 68 5.34 -17.94 -4.09
CA LYS A 68 3.91 -18.04 -3.78
C LYS A 68 3.65 -18.31 -2.29
N GLU A 69 4.44 -19.18 -1.66
CA GLU A 69 4.32 -19.50 -0.23
C GLU A 69 4.58 -18.27 0.65
N ASP A 70 5.70 -17.56 0.40
CA ASP A 70 6.02 -16.35 1.16
C ASP A 70 4.99 -15.22 0.94
N LEU A 71 4.38 -15.15 -0.26
CA LEU A 71 3.35 -14.17 -0.60
C LEU A 71 2.01 -14.49 0.10
N GLU A 72 1.61 -15.75 0.13
CA GLU A 72 0.40 -16.21 0.84
C GLU A 72 0.53 -15.96 2.35
N ASP A 73 1.70 -16.22 2.93
CA ASP A 73 2.00 -15.92 4.35
C ASP A 73 1.93 -14.42 4.68
N LEU A 74 2.09 -13.57 3.68
CA LEU A 74 1.99 -12.11 3.78
C LEU A 74 0.64 -11.56 3.30
N ASN A 75 -0.40 -12.40 3.22
CA ASN A 75 -1.74 -12.03 2.77
C ASN A 75 -1.76 -11.35 1.38
N TRP A 76 -0.82 -11.70 0.51
CA TRP A 76 -0.78 -11.16 -0.83
C TRP A 76 -2.01 -11.62 -1.64
N PRO A 77 -2.67 -10.72 -2.39
CA PRO A 77 -3.83 -11.09 -3.18
C PRO A 77 -3.47 -12.07 -4.30
N GLU A 78 -4.21 -13.17 -4.40
CA GLU A 78 -4.03 -14.16 -5.47
C GLU A 78 -4.19 -13.53 -6.87
N SER A 79 -5.07 -12.53 -6.99
CA SER A 79 -5.27 -11.77 -8.24
C SER A 79 -4.02 -11.02 -8.71
N LEU A 80 -3.08 -10.72 -7.81
CA LEU A 80 -1.82 -10.05 -8.13
C LEU A 80 -0.67 -11.02 -8.44
N HIS A 81 -0.84 -12.34 -8.27
CA HIS A 81 0.20 -13.31 -8.57
C HIS A 81 0.63 -13.28 -10.04
N ASN A 82 -0.33 -13.13 -10.96
CA ASN A 82 0.00 -13.02 -12.38
C ASN A 82 0.68 -11.69 -12.71
N CYS A 83 0.38 -10.63 -11.96
CA CYS A 83 0.94 -9.29 -12.20
C CYS A 83 2.45 -9.23 -11.91
N ILE A 84 2.95 -10.04 -10.96
CA ILE A 84 4.38 -10.07 -10.62
C ILE A 84 5.21 -10.98 -11.53
N GLN A 85 4.58 -11.75 -12.42
CA GLN A 85 5.28 -12.56 -13.42
C GLN A 85 5.82 -11.70 -14.58
N ASP A 86 5.18 -10.58 -14.87
CA ASP A 86 5.71 -9.59 -15.81
C ASP A 86 6.80 -8.75 -15.12
N MET A 87 8.00 -8.74 -15.70
CA MET A 87 9.15 -8.06 -15.10
C MET A 87 8.97 -6.54 -14.99
N SER A 88 8.30 -5.92 -15.96
CA SER A 88 8.09 -4.47 -15.99
C SER A 88 7.07 -4.09 -14.92
N LEU A 89 5.97 -4.82 -14.86
CA LEU A 89 4.92 -4.61 -13.87
C LEU A 89 5.39 -4.93 -12.46
N ARG A 90 6.19 -6.00 -12.28
CA ARG A 90 6.81 -6.33 -10.99
C ARG A 90 7.65 -5.19 -10.45
N THR A 91 8.45 -4.53 -11.30
CA THR A 91 9.27 -3.38 -10.89
C THR A 91 8.38 -2.24 -10.38
N ILE A 92 7.31 -1.92 -11.11
CA ILE A 92 6.33 -0.89 -10.71
C ILE A 92 5.63 -1.27 -9.41
N ILE A 93 5.28 -2.55 -9.24
CA ILE A 93 4.64 -3.07 -8.03
C ILE A 93 5.57 -2.93 -6.82
N VAL A 94 6.85 -3.27 -6.96
CA VAL A 94 7.85 -3.12 -5.90
C VAL A 94 8.00 -1.65 -5.50
N ASP A 95 8.09 -0.74 -6.47
CA ASP A 95 8.17 0.70 -6.21
C ASP A 95 6.92 1.20 -5.47
N ARG A 96 5.72 0.75 -5.89
CA ARG A 96 4.48 1.12 -5.19
C ARG A 96 4.38 0.55 -3.78
N VAL A 97 4.83 -0.67 -3.55
CA VAL A 97 4.91 -1.26 -2.20
C VAL A 97 5.87 -0.43 -1.33
N HIS A 98 7.01 -0.04 -1.87
CA HIS A 98 7.95 0.86 -1.18
C HIS A 98 7.27 2.20 -0.82
N ASP A 99 6.55 2.80 -1.75
CA ASP A 99 5.83 4.06 -1.51
C ASP A 99 4.79 3.92 -0.39
N TRP A 100 3.94 2.88 -0.46
CA TRP A 100 2.85 2.67 0.48
C TRP A 100 3.31 2.42 1.90
N PHE A 101 4.39 1.66 2.10
CA PHE A 101 4.78 1.15 3.42
C PHE A 101 6.08 1.73 3.97
N ILE A 102 6.98 2.25 3.13
CA ILE A 102 8.31 2.74 3.55
C ILE A 102 8.41 4.26 3.39
N GLN A 103 8.15 4.79 2.19
CA GLN A 103 8.35 6.23 1.92
C GLN A 103 7.30 7.09 2.62
N TYR A 104 6.06 6.61 2.65
CA TYR A 104 4.91 7.37 3.14
C TYR A 104 4.16 6.62 4.24
N PRO A 105 4.80 6.19 5.35
CA PRO A 105 4.22 5.26 6.32
C PRO A 105 2.97 5.81 7.04
N HIS A 106 2.85 7.14 7.11
CA HIS A 106 1.70 7.84 7.73
C HIS A 106 0.70 8.38 6.71
N THR A 107 1.13 8.64 5.48
CA THR A 107 0.27 9.16 4.41
C THR A 107 -0.71 8.08 3.98
N LYS A 108 -1.98 8.44 3.76
CA LYS A 108 -3.08 7.50 3.46
C LYS A 108 -3.41 6.50 4.60
N SER A 109 -2.90 6.72 5.82
CA SER A 109 -3.48 6.11 7.03
C SER A 109 -4.80 6.80 7.39
N ALA A 110 -5.64 6.15 8.20
CA ALA A 110 -6.93 6.72 8.63
C ALA A 110 -6.79 8.13 9.24
N LEU A 111 -5.72 8.38 10.01
CA LEU A 111 -5.43 9.71 10.55
C LEU A 111 -5.18 10.76 9.47
N HIS A 112 -4.42 10.43 8.42
CA HIS A 112 -4.10 11.40 7.38
C HIS A 112 -5.32 11.71 6.48
N LEU A 113 -6.24 10.76 6.31
CA LEU A 113 -7.51 11.00 5.63
C LEU A 113 -8.47 11.82 6.49
N ASP A 114 -8.56 11.52 7.79
CA ASP A 114 -9.35 12.31 8.75
C ASP A 114 -8.79 13.74 8.90
N GLU A 115 -7.47 13.93 8.89
CA GLU A 115 -6.82 15.25 8.91
C GLU A 115 -7.09 16.02 7.60
N LEU A 116 -6.98 15.39 6.44
CA LEU A 116 -7.30 16.01 5.14
C LEU A 116 -8.79 16.34 4.97
N GLU A 117 -9.69 15.51 5.51
CA GLU A 117 -11.13 15.80 5.53
C GLU A 117 -11.47 16.93 6.52
N ASN A 118 -10.83 16.96 7.69
CA ASN A 118 -10.99 18.04 8.66
C ASN A 118 -10.40 19.36 8.16
N GLU A 119 -9.24 19.36 7.48
CA GLU A 119 -8.67 20.55 6.84
C GLU A 119 -9.60 21.09 5.74
N ASN A 120 -10.12 20.23 4.85
CA ASN A 120 -11.10 20.62 3.83
C ASN A 120 -12.45 21.08 4.39
N ALA A 121 -12.90 20.51 5.51
CA ALA A 121 -14.13 20.93 6.19
C ALA A 121 -13.97 22.30 6.86
N THR A 122 -12.79 22.59 7.39
CA THR A 122 -12.48 23.88 8.05
C THR A 122 -12.35 25.01 7.04
N GLU A 123 -11.77 24.76 5.85
CA GLU A 123 -11.70 25.76 4.78
C GLU A 123 -13.08 26.14 4.22
N LYS A 124 -14.02 25.18 4.09
CA LYS A 124 -15.39 25.46 3.64
C LYS A 124 -16.22 26.24 4.66
N SER A 125 -15.87 26.20 5.94
CA SER A 125 -16.60 26.92 6.99
C SER A 125 -16.15 28.38 7.14
N ASN A 126 -14.99 28.75 6.59
CA ASN A 126 -14.46 30.12 6.59
C ASN A 126 -14.75 30.91 5.30
N GLN A 127 -15.50 30.35 4.35
CA GLN A 127 -15.95 31.02 3.12
C GLN A 127 -17.45 31.41 3.16
N LYS A 128 -18.06 31.51 4.33
CA LYS A 128 -19.47 31.89 4.48
C LYS A 128 -19.66 33.25 5.14
#